data_AF-M4QE03-F1
#
_entry.id   AF-M4QE03-F1
#
_cell.length_a   1.000
_cell.length_b   1.000
_cell.length_c   1.000
_cell.angle_alpha   90.00
_cell.angle_beta   90.00
_cell.angle_gamma   90.00
#
_symmetry.space_group_name_H-M   'P 1'
#
loop_
_entity.id
_entity.type
_entity.pdbx_description
1 polymer ?
#
loop_
_entity_poly.entity_id
_entity_poly.type
_entity_poly.pdbx_seq_one_letter_code
_entity_poly.pdbx_strand_id
1 'polypeptide(L)'
;MNNKLYLRIKKTNQHLYAYILYNGKQLLTVSTNQKIIQKNIEKVNVQRFPEIIAYYLSEKIKESGLSNIYLKKTYLFHGKVKTIVEELRKNGIIIF
;
A
#
# COMPACT_ATOMS: atom_id res chain seq x y z
N MET A 1 -3.87 16.61 18.30
CA MET A 1 -3.34 15.31 17.82
C MET A 1 -4.26 14.81 16.71
N ASN A 2 -3.77 14.66 15.48
CA ASN A 2 -4.59 14.16 14.38
C ASN A 2 -4.61 12.63 14.42
N ASN A 3 -5.67 12.05 15.00
CA ASN A 3 -5.95 10.60 15.02
C ASN A 3 -6.37 10.10 13.63
N LYS A 4 -5.48 10.25 12.63
CA LYS A 4 -5.74 9.85 11.25
C LYS A 4 -4.90 8.64 10.88
N LEU A 5 -5.49 7.74 10.10
CA LEU A 5 -4.77 6.65 9.46
C LEU A 5 -4.06 7.19 8.22
N TYR A 6 -2.79 6.84 8.07
CA TYR A 6 -1.99 7.28 6.93
C TYR A 6 -1.48 6.11 6.11
N LEU A 7 -1.75 6.15 4.81
CA LEU A 7 -1.05 5.32 3.83
C LEU A 7 0.32 5.94 3.54
N ARG A 8 1.38 5.24 3.91
CA ARG A 8 2.75 5.61 3.55
C ARG A 8 3.30 4.60 2.56
N ILE A 9 3.81 5.09 1.45
CA ILE A 9 4.51 4.27 0.45
C ILE A 9 6.00 4.53 0.59
N LYS A 10 6.81 3.48 0.54
CA LYS A 10 8.27 3.54 0.47
C LYS A 10 8.72 2.70 -0.71
N LYS A 11 9.50 3.29 -1.61
CA LYS A 11 10.14 2.59 -2.71
C LYS A 11 11.65 2.57 -2.50
N THR A 12 12.28 1.44 -2.79
CA THR A 12 13.73 1.27 -2.93
C THR A 12 14.04 0.81 -4.35
N ASN A 13 15.32 0.63 -4.68
CA ASN A 13 15.72 0.16 -6.02
C ASN A 13 15.12 -1.22 -6.35
N GLN A 14 15.00 -2.09 -5.35
CA GLN A 14 14.57 -3.48 -5.54
C GLN A 14 13.15 -3.76 -5.04
N HIS A 15 12.64 -2.98 -4.09
CA HIS A 15 11.42 -3.32 -3.38
C HIS A 15 10.46 -2.15 -3.21
N LEU A 16 9.19 -2.50 -3.05
CA LEU A 16 8.11 -1.58 -2.79
C LEU A 16 7.41 -1.98 -1.49
N TYR A 17 7.08 -0.99 -0.68
CA TYR A 17 6.46 -1.17 0.62
C TYR A 17 5.29 -0.20 0.74
N ALA A 18 4.19 -0.68 1.29
CA ALA A 18 3.03 0.11 1.66
C ALA A 18 2.68 -0.16 3.13
N TYR A 19 2.47 0.91 3.88
CA TYR A 19 2.22 0.89 5.32
C TYR A 19 0.94 1.64 5.63
N ILE A 20 0.15 1.11 6.57
CA ILE A 20 -0.89 1.88 7.25
C ILE A 20 -0.38 2.27 8.62
N LEU A 21 -0.36 3.57 8.90
CA LEU A 21 0.16 4.14 10.13
C LEU A 21 -0.96 4.81 10.92
N TYR A 22 -0.96 4.63 12.24
CA TYR A 22 -1.81 5.37 13.18
C TYR A 22 -0.95 5.99 14.27
N ASN A 23 -1.01 7.31 14.44
CA ASN A 23 -0.20 8.05 15.42
C ASN A 23 1.30 7.67 15.38
N GLY A 24 1.84 7.50 14.17
CA GLY A 24 3.26 7.14 13.95
C GLY A 24 3.59 5.66 14.12
N LYS A 25 2.66 4.84 14.64
CA LYS A 25 2.82 3.38 14.76
C LYS A 25 2.35 2.68 13.50
N GLN A 26 3.06 1.62 13.10
CA GLN A 26 2.72 0.79 11.96
C GLN A 26 1.68 -0.24 12.36
N LEU A 27 0.51 -0.20 11.73
CA LEU A 27 -0.58 -1.17 11.95
C LEU A 27 -0.52 -2.29 10.92
N LEU A 28 -0.46 -1.93 9.63
CA LEU A 28 -0.42 -2.90 8.54
C LEU A 28 0.78 -2.66 7.65
N THR A 29 1.30 -3.72 7.04
CA THR A 29 2.40 -3.66 6.09
C THR A 29 2.32 -4.74 5.05
N VAL A 30 2.56 -4.32 3.81
CA VAL A 30 2.64 -5.18 2.64
C VAL A 30 3.85 -4.75 1.83
N SER A 31 4.68 -5.70 1.43
CA SER A 31 5.85 -5.40 0.61
C SER A 31 6.25 -6.55 -0.29
N THR A 32 6.94 -6.22 -1.37
CA THR A 32 7.50 -7.22 -2.31
C THR A 32 8.56 -8.11 -1.68
N ASN A 33 9.04 -7.79 -0.47
CA ASN A 33 10.01 -8.63 0.24
C ASN A 33 9.34 -9.68 1.14
N GLN A 34 8.00 -9.70 1.24
CA GLN A 34 7.31 -10.72 2.01
C GLN A 34 7.30 -12.03 1.21
N LYS A 35 7.70 -13.14 1.82
CA LYS A 35 7.76 -14.47 1.16
C LYS A 35 6.46 -14.86 0.44
N ILE A 36 5.31 -14.52 1.03
CA ILE A 36 3.98 -14.78 0.46
C ILE A 36 3.79 -14.05 -0.87
N ILE A 37 4.31 -12.82 -0.96
CA ILE A 37 4.18 -11.94 -2.14
C ILE A 37 5.26 -12.27 -3.16
N GLN A 38 6.48 -12.64 -2.72
CA GLN A 38 7.60 -13.04 -3.58
C GLN A 38 7.20 -14.12 -4.58
N LYS A 39 6.51 -15.17 -4.11
CA LYS A 39 6.00 -16.25 -4.98
C LYS A 39 5.10 -15.74 -6.12
N ASN A 40 4.36 -14.65 -5.88
CA ASN A 40 3.42 -14.09 -6.84
C ASN A 40 4.05 -13.02 -7.74
N ILE A 41 5.25 -12.52 -7.41
CA ILE A 41 5.95 -11.50 -8.20
C ILE A 41 7.14 -12.06 -8.98
N GLU A 42 7.66 -13.25 -8.66
CA GLU A 42 8.82 -13.87 -9.33
C GLU A 42 8.66 -13.99 -10.85
N LYS A 43 7.43 -14.22 -11.33
CA LYS A 43 7.12 -14.37 -12.76
C LYS A 43 6.46 -13.14 -13.37
N VAL A 44 6.38 -12.04 -12.63
CA VAL A 44 5.60 -10.85 -13.02
C VAL A 44 6.53 -9.67 -13.24
N ASN A 45 6.22 -8.87 -14.26
CA ASN A 45 6.95 -7.64 -14.53
C ASN A 45 6.89 -6.69 -13.31
N VAL A 46 8.03 -6.11 -12.96
CA VAL A 46 8.21 -5.13 -11.85
C VAL A 46 7.21 -3.98 -11.92
N GLN A 47 6.72 -3.64 -13.12
CA GLN A 47 5.69 -2.62 -13.32
C GLN A 47 4.36 -2.95 -12.63
N ARG A 48 4.05 -4.24 -12.42
CA ARG A 48 2.80 -4.71 -11.79
C ARG A 48 2.92 -4.93 -10.27
N PHE A 49 4.11 -4.80 -9.69
CA PHE A 49 4.28 -4.88 -8.23
C PHE A 49 3.38 -3.92 -7.43
N PRO A 50 3.12 -2.67 -7.89
CA PRO A 50 2.19 -1.77 -7.24
C PRO A 50 0.77 -2.32 -7.15
N GLU A 51 0.29 -2.98 -8.21
CA GLU A 51 -1.05 -3.62 -8.26
C GLU A 51 -1.14 -4.74 -7.23
N ILE A 52 -0.14 -5.62 -7.22
CA ILE A 52 -0.10 -6.79 -6.33
C ILE A 52 -0.06 -6.36 -4.86
N ILE A 53 0.82 -5.41 -4.50
CA ILE A 53 0.89 -4.90 -3.12
C ILE A 53 -0.42 -4.21 -2.74
N ALA A 54 -1.01 -3.43 -3.63
CA ALA A 54 -2.26 -2.73 -3.34
C ALA A 54 -3.41 -3.71 -3.07
N TYR A 55 -3.53 -4.77 -3.87
CA TYR A 55 -4.52 -5.84 -3.66
C TYR A 55 -4.38 -6.49 -2.28
N TYR A 56 -3.17 -6.96 -1.93
CA TYR A 56 -2.94 -7.55 -0.61
C TYR A 56 -3.17 -6.57 0.53
N LEU A 57 -2.89 -5.29 0.31
CA LEU A 57 -3.13 -4.27 1.31
C LEU A 57 -4.63 -3.99 1.47
N SER A 58 -5.42 -3.97 0.39
CA SER A 58 -6.87 -3.79 0.50
C SER A 58 -7.53 -4.92 1.28
N GLU A 59 -7.11 -6.16 1.06
CA GLU A 59 -7.66 -7.30 1.80
C GLU A 59 -7.37 -7.16 3.30
N LYS A 60 -6.12 -6.84 3.68
CA LYS A 60 -5.76 -6.59 5.08
C LYS A 60 -6.51 -5.41 5.71
N ILE A 61 -6.77 -4.35 4.93
CA ILE A 61 -7.54 -3.19 5.41
C ILE A 61 -8.99 -3.59 5.69
N LYS A 62 -9.61 -4.37 4.79
CA LYS A 62 -10.97 -4.88 4.97
C LYS A 62 -11.06 -5.81 6.19
N GLU A 63 -10.13 -6.76 6.32
CA GLU A 63 -10.06 -7.69 7.46
C GLU A 63 -9.93 -6.97 8.80
N SER A 64 -9.19 -5.86 8.83
CA SER A 64 -8.97 -5.06 10.05
C SER A 64 -10.07 -4.02 10.32
N GLY A 65 -11.01 -3.82 9.39
CA GLY A 65 -12.08 -2.82 9.51
C GLY A 65 -11.58 -1.36 9.49
N LEU A 66 -10.37 -1.11 9.00
CA LEU A 66 -9.80 0.23 8.95
C LEU A 66 -10.45 1.06 7.83
N SER A 67 -10.81 2.30 8.14
CA SER A 67 -11.44 3.24 7.20
C SER A 67 -10.81 4.64 7.30
N ASN A 68 -11.17 5.54 6.39
CA ASN A 68 -10.70 6.93 6.40
C ASN A 68 -9.17 7.10 6.37
N ILE A 69 -8.55 6.50 5.35
CA ILE A 69 -7.09 6.48 5.21
C ILE A 69 -6.63 7.65 4.34
N TYR A 70 -5.61 8.36 4.78
CA TYR A 70 -5.05 9.53 4.08
C TYR A 70 -3.70 9.19 3.46
N LEU A 71 -3.48 9.58 2.20
CA LEU A 71 -2.19 9.41 1.56
C LEU A 71 -1.15 10.36 2.16
N LYS A 72 -0.10 9.81 2.76
CA LYS A 72 1.04 10.60 3.22
C LYS A 72 1.90 10.99 2.01
N LYS A 73 1.85 12.28 1.64
CA LYS A 73 2.63 12.90 0.55
C LYS A 73 4.14 12.79 0.79
N THR A 74 4.69 11.63 0.46
CA THR A 74 6.14 11.34 0.55
C THR A 74 6.79 11.43 -0.83
N TYR A 75 5.99 11.24 -1.89
CA TYR A 75 6.39 11.33 -3.29
C TYR A 75 5.31 12.08 -4.07
N LEU A 76 5.67 12.52 -5.28
CA LEU A 76 4.69 13.00 -6.26
C LEU A 76 3.66 11.91 -6.57
N PHE A 77 2.41 12.31 -6.77
CA PHE A 77 1.32 11.40 -7.10
C PHE A 77 1.39 10.96 -8.57
N HIS A 78 2.31 10.06 -8.87
CA HIS A 78 2.54 9.51 -10.21
C HIS A 78 3.02 8.06 -10.16
N GLY A 79 3.05 7.41 -11.33
CA GLY A 79 3.61 6.06 -11.50
C GLY A 79 3.11 5.08 -10.44
N LYS A 80 4.04 4.38 -9.77
CA LYS A 80 3.74 3.37 -8.74
C LYS A 80 2.84 3.89 -7.61
N VAL A 81 2.97 5.14 -7.20
CA VAL A 81 2.16 5.74 -6.12
C VAL A 81 0.72 5.90 -6.57
N LYS A 82 0.53 6.42 -7.79
CA LYS A 82 -0.78 6.56 -8.41
C LYS A 82 -1.45 5.20 -8.59
N THR A 83 -0.72 4.22 -9.14
CA THR A 83 -1.22 2.85 -9.32
C THR A 83 -1.69 2.22 -8.01
N ILE A 84 -0.93 2.34 -6.91
CA ILE A 84 -1.35 1.79 -5.60
C ILE A 84 -2.67 2.40 -5.14
N VAL A 85 -2.79 3.74 -5.21
CA VAL A 85 -3.96 4.43 -4.70
C VAL A 85 -5.20 4.15 -5.56
N GLU A 86 -5.04 4.11 -6.88
CA GLU A 86 -6.12 3.76 -7.80
C GLU A 86 -6.59 2.32 -7.57
N GLU A 87 -5.67 1.39 -7.39
CA GLU A 87 -6.01 -0.01 -7.15
C GLU A 87 -6.67 -0.23 -5.79
N LEU A 88 -6.23 0.48 -4.74
CA LEU A 88 -6.91 0.48 -3.44
C LEU A 88 -8.35 0.99 -3.56
N ARG A 89 -8.57 2.07 -4.32
CA ARG A 89 -9.90 2.64 -4.57
C ARG A 89 -10.80 1.68 -5.34
N LYS A 90 -10.28 1.02 -6.38
CA LYS A 90 -11.02 -0.03 -7.11
C LYS A 90 -11.45 -1.17 -6.20
N ASN A 91 -10.61 -1.54 -5.23
CA ASN A 91 -10.90 -2.57 -4.24
C ASN A 91 -11.76 -2.06 -3.05
N GLY A 92 -12.37 -0.89 -3.17
CA GLY A 92 -13.34 -0.36 -2.20
C GLY A 92 -12.72 0.40 -1.01
N ILE A 93 -11.41 0.68 -1.04
CA ILE A 93 -10.75 1.42 0.03
C ILE A 93 -10.80 2.93 -0.28
N ILE A 94 -11.38 3.70 0.64
CA ILE A 94 -11.43 5.16 0.53
C ILE A 94 -10.08 5.74 0.96
N ILE A 95 -9.36 6.30 -0.01
CA ILE A 95 -8.09 7.00 0.19
C ILE A 95 -8.27 8.50 -0.09
N PHE A 96 -7.98 9.33 0.91
CA PHE A 96 -8.00 10.80 0.87
C PHE A 96 -6.64 11.41 0.54
#